data_AF-A0A6I6ER80-F1
#
_entry.id   AF-A0A6I6ER80-F1
#
_cell.length_a   1.000
_cell.length_b   1.000
_cell.length_c   1.000
_cell.angle_alpha   90.00
_cell.angle_beta   90.00
_cell.angle_gamma   90.00
#
_symmetry.space_group_name_H-M   'P 1'
#
loop_
_entity.id
_entity.type
_entity.pdbx_description
1 polymer ?
#
loop_
_entity_poly.entity_id
_entity_poly.type
_entity_poly.pdbx_seq_one_letter_code
_entity_poly.pdbx_strand_id
1 'polypeptide(L)'
;MWIILLSLAAGAAIGYFLKLSNKQKKINSKVQQFGVIFLLFSMGISAGSNKSVIANLKSIGSTSLTFAVLTSLFSIILVFIVTNKFMKGEDHK
;
A
#
# COMPACT_ATOMS: atom_id res chain seq x y z
N MET A 1 -16.15 -2.87 7.17
CA MET A 1 -15.20 -3.90 6.66
C MET A 1 -15.69 -4.55 5.38
N TRP A 2 -16.89 -5.17 5.38
CA TRP A 2 -17.47 -5.86 4.21
C TRP A 2 -17.55 -5.03 2.93
N ILE A 3 -17.86 -3.74 3.02
CA ILE A 3 -17.92 -2.84 1.86
C ILE A 3 -16.57 -2.76 1.11
N ILE A 4 -15.45 -2.75 1.85
CA ILE A 4 -14.11 -2.61 1.26
C ILE A 4 -13.74 -3.89 0.52
N LEU A 5 -14.02 -5.04 1.14
CA LEU A 5 -13.79 -6.36 0.54
C LEU A 5 -14.64 -6.55 -0.72
N LEU A 6 -15.93 -6.19 -0.67
CA LEU A 6 -16.82 -6.26 -1.83
C LEU A 6 -16.37 -5.32 -2.95
N SER A 7 -15.94 -4.10 -2.61
CA SER A 7 -15.43 -3.15 -3.60
C SER A 7 -14.13 -3.65 -4.26
N LEU A 8 -13.24 -4.28 -3.50
CA LEU A 8 -12.00 -4.86 -4.04
C LEU A 8 -12.30 -6.06 -4.95
N ALA A 9 -13.18 -6.96 -4.50
CA ALA A 9 -13.60 -8.14 -5.26
C ALA A 9 -14.32 -7.74 -6.55
N ALA A 10 -15.23 -6.77 -6.49
CA ALA A 10 -15.90 -6.22 -7.67
C ALA A 10 -14.91 -5.57 -8.64
N GLY A 11 -13.97 -4.75 -8.14
CA GLY A 11 -12.93 -4.12 -8.96
C GLY A 11 -12.04 -5.15 -9.68
N ALA A 12 -11.66 -6.22 -8.98
CA ALA A 12 -10.88 -7.32 -9.56
C ALA A 12 -11.70 -8.11 -10.61
N ALA A 13 -12.96 -8.42 -10.33
CA ALA A 13 -13.85 -9.10 -11.27
C ALA A 13 -14.09 -8.26 -12.53
N ILE A 14 -14.39 -6.97 -12.38
CA ILE A 14 -14.53 -6.00 -13.48
C ILE A 14 -13.23 -5.95 -14.29
N GLY A 15 -12.07 -5.85 -13.65
CA GLY A 15 -10.77 -5.83 -14.32
C GLY A 15 -10.42 -7.13 -15.07
N TYR A 16 -10.97 -8.26 -14.63
CA TYR A 16 -10.81 -9.57 -15.30
C TYR A 16 -11.79 -9.73 -16.48
N PHE A 17 -13.07 -9.41 -16.29
CA PHE A 17 -14.10 -9.57 -17.32
C PHE A 17 -14.02 -8.52 -18.43
N LEU A 18 -13.71 -7.26 -18.08
CA LEU A 18 -13.51 -6.20 -19.07
C LEU A 18 -12.05 -6.18 -19.50
N LYS A 19 -11.77 -6.62 -20.74
CA LYS A 19 -10.47 -6.43 -21.38
C LYS A 19 -10.22 -4.94 -21.64
N LEU A 20 -9.71 -4.24 -20.64
CA LEU A 20 -9.37 -2.82 -20.73
C LEU A 20 -8.22 -2.63 -21.73
N SER A 21 -8.44 -1.74 -22.70
CA SER A 21 -7.41 -1.32 -23.64
C SER A 21 -6.28 -0.57 -22.91
N ASN A 22 -5.07 -0.56 -23.47
CA ASN A 22 -3.90 0.12 -22.90
C ASN A 22 -4.17 1.60 -22.56
N LYS A 23 -5.02 2.28 -23.35
CA LYS A 23 -5.43 3.67 -23.11
C LYS A 23 -6.28 3.80 -21.84
N GLN A 24 -7.22 2.88 -21.61
CA GLN A 24 -8.10 2.87 -20.43
C GLN A 24 -7.31 2.51 -19.16
N LYS A 25 -6.38 1.56 -19.23
CA LYS A 25 -5.49 1.23 -18.10
C LYS A 25 -4.65 2.45 -17.67
N LYS A 26 -4.13 3.22 -18.64
CA LYS A 26 -3.35 4.43 -18.37
C LYS A 26 -4.19 5.54 -17.72
N ILE A 27 -5.43 5.73 -18.16
CA ILE A 27 -6.37 6.68 -17.54
C ILE A 27 -6.71 6.22 -16.13
N ASN A 28 -7.05 4.94 -15.94
CA ASN A 28 -7.36 4.40 -14.62
C ASN A 28 -6.19 4.58 -13.64
N SER A 29 -4.96 4.30 -14.08
CA SER A 29 -3.76 4.52 -13.27
C SER A 29 -3.58 6.00 -12.88
N LYS A 30 -3.80 6.94 -13.81
CA LYS A 30 -3.75 8.38 -13.48
C LYS A 30 -4.84 8.76 -12.47
N VAL A 31 -6.08 8.32 -12.69
CA VAL A 31 -7.22 8.61 -11.79
C VAL A 31 -6.96 8.03 -10.40
N GLN A 32 -6.48 6.79 -10.32
CA GLN A 32 -6.11 6.15 -9.06
C GLN A 32 -5.02 6.94 -8.33
N GLN A 33 -3.97 7.36 -9.05
CA GLN A 33 -2.89 8.17 -8.47
C GLN A 33 -3.43 9.49 -7.91
N PHE A 34 -4.27 10.21 -8.67
CA PHE A 34 -4.92 11.43 -8.19
C PHE A 34 -5.81 11.16 -6.96
N GLY A 35 -6.54 10.05 -6.96
CA GLY A 35 -7.35 9.63 -5.81
C GLY A 35 -6.51 9.36 -4.57
N VAL A 36 -5.37 8.68 -4.70
CA VAL A 36 -4.43 8.43 -3.60
C VAL A 36 -3.85 9.74 -3.07
N ILE A 37 -3.45 10.67 -3.95
CA ILE A 37 -2.96 11.99 -3.53
C ILE A 37 -4.04 12.73 -2.73
N PHE A 38 -5.29 12.74 -3.22
CA PHE A 38 -6.39 13.39 -2.54
C PHE A 38 -6.73 12.74 -1.19
N LEU A 39 -6.67 11.40 -1.11
CA LEU A 39 -6.85 10.65 0.13
C LEU A 39 -5.74 10.96 1.14
N LEU A 40 -4.47 10.97 0.71
CA LEU A 40 -3.33 11.31 1.56
C LEU A 40 -3.44 12.75 2.08
N PHE A 41 -3.84 13.68 1.22
CA PHE A 41 -4.10 15.06 1.63
C PHE A 41 -5.19 15.15 2.69
N SER A 42 -6.34 14.50 2.46
CA SER A 42 -7.45 14.46 3.41
C SER A 42 -7.05 13.80 4.74
N MET A 43 -6.26 12.73 4.68
CA MET A 43 -5.70 12.07 5.86
C MET A 43 -4.75 13.00 6.62
N GLY A 44 -3.94 13.80 5.92
CA GLY A 44 -3.10 14.83 6.50
C GLY A 44 -3.89 15.91 7.24
N ILE A 45 -4.97 16.42 6.65
CA ILE A 45 -5.88 17.37 7.30
C ILE A 45 -6.50 16.75 8.55
N SER A 46 -7.01 15.53 8.45
CA SER A 46 -7.62 14.81 9.57
C SER A 46 -6.63 14.64 10.73
N ALA A 47 -5.40 14.20 10.45
CA ALA A 47 -4.35 14.06 11.44
C ALA A 47 -3.95 15.40 12.06
N GLY A 48 -3.84 16.47 11.26
CA GLY A 48 -3.50 17.82 11.72
C GLY A 48 -4.58 18.48 12.58
N SER A 49 -5.85 18.22 12.27
CA SER A 49 -7.00 18.74 13.03
C SER A 49 -7.25 18.00 14.35
N ASN A 50 -6.70 16.79 14.48
CA ASN A 50 -6.84 15.98 15.68
C ASN A 50 -5.83 16.42 16.77
N LYS A 51 -6.31 17.18 17.76
CA LYS A 51 -5.49 17.67 18.88
C LYS A 51 -4.76 16.56 19.63
N SER A 52 -5.33 15.36 19.74
CA SER A 52 -4.68 14.23 20.41
C SER A 52 -3.47 13.72 19.60
N VAL A 53 -3.60 13.66 18.28
CA VAL A 53 -2.49 13.27 17.37
C VAL A 53 -1.37 14.30 17.42
N ILE A 54 -1.70 15.59 17.38
CA ILE A 54 -0.71 16.68 17.47
C ILE A 54 -0.01 16.69 18.84
N ALA A 55 -0.76 16.58 19.94
CA ALA A 55 -0.20 16.60 21.29
C ALA A 55 0.69 15.37 21.57
N ASN A 56 0.35 14.21 21.00
CA ASN A 56 1.10 12.96 21.16
C ASN A 56 2.02 12.66 19.97
N LEU A 57 2.29 13.63 19.10
CA LEU A 57 3.02 13.40 17.85
C LEU A 57 4.40 12.79 18.09
N LYS A 58 5.07 13.20 19.17
CA LYS A 58 6.37 12.64 19.58
C LYS A 58 6.27 11.15 19.94
N SER A 59 5.25 10.76 20.70
CA SER A 59 5.04 9.36 21.12
C SER A 59 4.58 8.49 19.94
N ILE A 60 3.63 8.99 19.14
CA ILE A 60 3.15 8.29 17.94
C ILE A 60 4.31 8.14 16.94
N GLY A 61 5.10 9.19 16.75
CA GLY A 61 6.26 9.22 15.87
C GLY A 61 7.37 8.26 16.29
N SER A 62 7.69 8.18 17.58
CA SER A 62 8.70 7.22 18.05
C SER A 62 8.23 5.79 17.82
N THR A 63 6.97 5.48 18.14
CA THR A 63 6.40 4.15 17.94
C THR A 63 6.37 3.80 16.45
N SER A 64 5.85 4.70 15.61
CA SER A 64 5.74 4.46 14.17
C SER A 64 7.10 4.32 13.49
N LEU A 65 8.11 5.08 13.92
CA LEU A 65 9.48 4.95 13.40
C LEU A 65 10.08 3.59 13.76
N THR A 66 9.93 3.15 15.02
CA THR A 66 10.37 1.81 15.43
C THR A 66 9.69 0.72 14.62
N PHE A 67 8.36 0.79 14.45
CA PHE A 67 7.63 -0.15 13.60
C PHE A 67 8.11 -0.11 12.15
N ALA A 68 8.28 1.07 11.56
CA ALA A 68 8.73 1.21 10.18
C ALA A 68 10.11 0.56 9.99
N VAL A 69 11.08 0.85 10.85
CA VAL A 69 12.44 0.30 10.75
C VAL A 69 12.43 -1.22 10.96
N LEU A 70 11.80 -1.72 12.03
CA LEU A 70 11.77 -3.15 12.32
C LEU A 70 11.04 -3.92 11.22
N THR A 71 9.86 -3.47 10.80
CA THR A 71 9.07 -4.16 9.76
C THR A 71 9.77 -4.12 8.41
N SER A 72 10.38 -3.00 8.02
CA SER A 72 11.14 -2.93 6.76
C SER A 72 12.38 -3.82 6.78
N LEU A 73 13.18 -3.82 7.86
CA LEU A 73 14.34 -4.69 7.97
C LEU A 73 13.94 -6.17 7.95
N PHE A 74 12.93 -6.53 8.74
CA PHE A 74 12.44 -7.91 8.79
C PHE A 74 11.87 -8.37 7.44
N SER A 75 11.13 -7.50 6.75
CA SER A 75 10.63 -7.78 5.39
C SER A 75 11.77 -8.05 4.42
N ILE A 76 12.84 -7.24 4.44
CA ILE A 76 14.00 -7.42 3.56
C ILE A 76 14.70 -8.76 3.87
N ILE A 77 14.94 -9.05 5.15
CA ILE A 77 15.60 -10.30 5.58
C ILE A 77 14.77 -11.51 5.13
N LEU A 78 13.46 -11.49 5.38
CA LEU A 78 12.58 -12.59 4.97
C LEU A 78 12.57 -12.78 3.45
N VAL A 79 12.41 -11.71 2.68
CA VAL A 79 12.42 -11.79 1.21
C VAL A 79 13.76 -12.32 0.71
N PHE A 80 14.87 -11.92 1.32
CA PHE A 80 16.20 -12.43 0.96
C PHE A 80 16.35 -13.92 1.27
N ILE A 81 15.91 -14.38 2.44
CA ILE A 81 15.93 -15.81 2.80
C ILE A 81 15.06 -16.62 1.83
N VAL A 82 13.84 -16.16 1.58
CA VAL A 82 12.90 -16.84 0.66
C VAL A 82 13.49 -16.89 -0.74
N THR A 83 14.00 -15.78 -1.25
CA THR A 83 14.62 -15.71 -2.59
C THR A 83 15.84 -16.64 -2.68
N ASN A 84 16.75 -16.59 -1.70
CA ASN A 84 17.97 -17.39 -1.73
C ASN A 84 17.72 -18.90 -1.48
N LYS A 85 16.64 -19.28 -0.79
CA LYS A 85 16.30 -20.68 -0.49
C LYS A 85 15.32 -21.32 -1.48
N PHE A 86 14.40 -20.55 -2.06
CA PHE A 86 13.38 -21.06 -2.98
C PHE A 86 13.61 -20.66 -4.44
N MET A 87 14.14 -19.47 -4.74
CA MET A 87 14.31 -18.98 -6.13
C MET A 87 15.72 -19.18 -6.69
N LYS A 88 16.74 -19.43 -5.85
CA LYS A 88 18.12 -19.67 -6.29
C LYS A 88 18.32 -21.01 -7.03
N GLY A 89 17.28 -21.82 -7.18
CA GLY A 89 17.27 -23.04 -7.98
C GLY A 89 16.89 -22.83 -9.45
N GLU A 90 16.50 -21.62 -9.87
CA GLU A 90 16.02 -21.34 -11.24
C GLU A 90 17.02 -20.57 -12.12
N ASP A 91 18.20 -20.23 -11.61
CA ASP A 91 19.25 -19.49 -12.33
C ASP A 91 20.26 -20.40 -13.08
N HIS A 92 19.86 -21.65 -13.36
CA HIS A 92 20.62 -22.59 -14.20
C HIS A 92 19.70 -23.40 -15.12
N LYS A 93 18.99 -22.74 -16.04
CA LYS A 93 18.60 -23.31 -17.35
C LYS A 93 18.58 -22.25 -18.43
#